data_AF-A0A452YV17-F1
#
_entry.id   AF-A0A452YV17-F1
#
_cell.length_a   1.000
_cell.length_b   1.000
_cell.length_c   1.000
_cell.angle_alpha   90.00
_cell.angle_beta   90.00
_cell.angle_gamma   90.00
#
_symmetry.space_group_name_H-M   'P 1'
#
loop_
_entity.id
_entity.type
_entity.pdbx_description
1 polymer ?
#
loop_
_entity_poly.entity_id
_entity_poly.type
_entity_poly.pdbx_seq_one_letter_code
_entity_poly.pdbx_strand_id
1 'polypeptide(L)' 'PYSLGIKSAGGVLLPKSAVKFERYLMGEILSVGVDVSEVEAGKKVLFSDINAYEVDLGTEEKHCFCRESDLLAVVA' A
#
# COMPACT_ATOMS: atom_id res chain seq x y z
N PRO A 1 -21.67 6.81 -1.40
CA PRO A 1 -20.32 7.42 -1.43
C PRO A 1 -19.42 6.73 -2.48
N TYR A 2 -19.57 7.13 -3.75
CA TYR A 2 -18.84 6.55 -4.88
C TYR A 2 -17.40 7.09 -4.90
N SER A 3 -16.42 6.27 -4.53
CA SER A 3 -15.01 6.65 -4.66
C SER A 3 -14.66 6.84 -6.14
N LEU A 4 -14.35 8.09 -6.51
CA LEU A 4 -13.89 8.49 -7.84
C LEU A 4 -12.64 7.69 -8.21
N GLY A 5 -12.62 7.18 -9.44
CA GLY A 5 -11.48 6.45 -9.99
C GLY A 5 -10.21 7.30 -10.03
N ILE A 6 -9.05 6.64 -10.09
CA ILE A 6 -7.75 7.29 -10.17
C ILE A 6 -7.68 8.05 -11.50
N LYS A 7 -7.37 9.35 -11.43
CA LYS A 7 -7.09 10.16 -12.61
C LYS A 7 -5.65 9.93 -13.04
N SER A 8 -5.44 9.63 -14.33
CA SER A 8 -4.11 9.60 -14.91
C SER A 8 -3.49 11.01 -14.95
N ALA A 9 -2.16 11.11 -15.08
CA ALA A 9 -1.46 12.39 -15.20
C ALA A 9 -1.97 13.26 -16.37
N GLY A 10 -2.55 12.64 -17.41
CA GLY A 10 -3.17 13.33 -18.54
C GLY A 10 -4.63 13.76 -18.33
N GLY A 11 -5.17 13.65 -17.11
CA GLY A 11 -6.54 14.05 -16.79
C GLY A 11 -7.63 13.05 -17.17
N VAL A 12 -7.27 11.89 -17.75
CA VAL A 12 -8.22 10.83 -18.09
C VAL A 12 -8.65 10.09 -16.82
N LEU A 13 -9.95 10.01 -16.60
CA LEU A 13 -10.58 9.21 -15.55
C LEU A 13 -10.52 7.73 -15.93
N LEU A 14 -9.77 6.95 -15.15
CA LEU A 14 -9.71 5.51 -15.33
C LEU A 14 -10.81 4.85 -14.48
N PRO A 15 -11.67 4.00 -15.07
CA PRO A 15 -12.58 3.20 -14.28
C PRO A 15 -11.78 2.26 -13.38
N LYS A 16 -12.32 1.92 -12.20
CA LYS A 16 -11.61 1.08 -11.23
C LYS A 16 -11.19 -0.29 -11.76
N SER A 17 -11.85 -0.76 -12.82
CA SER A 17 -11.55 -2.01 -13.53
C SER A 17 -10.44 -1.89 -14.58
N ALA A 18 -9.99 -0.69 -14.94
CA ALA A 18 -8.93 -0.48 -15.94
C ALA A 18 -7.53 -0.80 -15.42
N VAL A 19 -7.35 -0.85 -14.10
CA VAL A 19 -6.09 -1.26 -13.47
C VAL A 19 -6.14 -2.78 -13.31
N LYS A 20 -5.67 -3.49 -14.35
CA LYS A 20 -5.84 -4.95 -14.51
C LYS A 20 -4.60 -5.77 -14.11
N PHE A 21 -3.61 -5.16 -13.48
CA PHE A 21 -2.38 -5.83 -13.07
C PHE A 21 -2.01 -5.44 -11.65
N GLU A 22 -1.41 -6.41 -10.94
CA GLU A 22 -0.94 -6.38 -9.54
C GLU A 22 -0.82 -4.96 -9.01
N ARG A 23 -1.67 -4.60 -8.04
CA ARG A 23 -1.64 -3.24 -7.49
C ARG A 23 -0.44 -3.16 -6.57
N TYR A 24 0.66 -2.68 -7.12
CA TYR A 24 1.73 -2.14 -6.30
C TYR A 24 1.17 -0.94 -5.53
N LEU A 25 0.96 -1.15 -4.24
CA LEU A 25 0.60 -0.13 -3.28
C LEU A 25 1.88 0.48 -2.72
N MET A 26 1.78 1.77 -2.42
CA MET A 26 2.82 2.50 -1.72
C MET A 26 2.26 2.95 -0.39
N GLY A 27 3.01 2.71 0.68
CA GLY A 27 2.62 3.07 2.04
C GLY A 27 3.83 3.46 2.87
N GLU A 28 3.55 3.93 4.08
CA GLU A 28 4.56 4.25 5.08
C GLU A 28 4.52 3.20 6.19
N ILE A 29 5.70 2.79 6.66
CA ILE A 29 5.80 1.84 7.76
C ILE A 29 5.51 2.57 9.07
N LEU A 30 4.39 2.24 9.71
CA LEU A 30 4.03 2.82 11.01
C LEU A 30 4.74 2.10 12.17
N SER A 31 4.86 0.78 12.09
CA SER A 31 5.53 -0.04 13.10
C SER A 31 6.18 -1.27 12.47
N VAL A 32 7.17 -1.81 13.19
CA VAL A 32 7.99 -2.95 12.75
C VAL A 32 7.94 -4.01 13.86
N GLY A 33 7.84 -5.28 13.48
CA GLY A 33 7.89 -6.41 14.41
C GLY A 33 9.28 -6.61 15.01
N VAL A 34 9.37 -7.30 16.15
CA VAL A 34 10.65 -7.55 16.85
C VAL A 34 11.68 -8.27 15.99
N ASP A 35 11.24 -9.16 15.11
CA ASP A 35 12.11 -10.01 14.30
C ASP A 35 12.48 -9.40 12.94
N VAL A 36 11.96 -8.21 12.62
CA VAL A 36 12.17 -7.56 11.31
C VAL A 36 13.31 -6.56 11.41
N SER A 37 14.41 -6.81 10.68
CA SER A 37 15.63 -5.99 10.73
C SER A 37 15.91 -5.17 9.46
N GLU A 38 15.26 -5.50 8.35
CA GLU A 38 15.57 -4.88 7.05
C GLU A 38 14.86 -3.55 6.80
N VAL A 39 13.81 -3.25 7.57
CA VAL A 39 12.99 -2.04 7.41
C VAL A 39 12.78 -1.31 8.73
N GLU A 40 12.54 -0.01 8.64
CA GLU A 40 12.38 0.88 9.78
C GLU A 40 11.08 1.67 9.65
N ALA A 41 10.50 2.05 10.78
CA ALA A 41 9.33 2.93 10.80
C ALA A 41 9.65 4.30 10.15
N GLY A 42 8.65 4.89 9.49
CA GLY A 42 8.77 6.14 8.74
C GLY A 42 9.28 5.99 7.31
N LYS A 43 9.74 4.80 6.90
CA LYS A 43 10.15 4.57 5.50
C LYS A 43 8.93 4.33 4.61
N LYS A 44 9.01 4.83 3.39
CA LYS A 44 8.04 4.55 2.34
C LYS A 44 8.44 3.27 1.61
N VAL A 45 7.48 2.37 1.43
CA VAL A 45 7.71 1.07 0.82
C VAL A 45 6.67 0.75 -0.24
N LEU A 46 7.08 -0.06 -1.20
CA LEU A 46 6.24 -0.60 -2.25
C LEU A 46 5.94 -2.07 -1.96
N PHE A 47 4.68 -2.46 -2.02
CA PHE A 47 4.23 -3.83 -1.76
C PHE A 47 3.01 -4.17 -2.62
N SER A 48 2.70 -5.46 -2.76
CA SER A 48 1.53 -5.92 -3.50
C SER A 48 0.28 -5.98 -2.61
N ASP A 49 -0.87 -5.57 -3.13
CA ASP A 49 -2.16 -5.69 -2.42
C ASP A 49 -2.58 -7.15 -2.15
N ILE A 50 -2.00 -8.11 -2.86
CA ILE A 50 -2.28 -9.55 -2.68
C ILE A 50 -1.80 -10.06 -1.32
N ASN A 51 -0.68 -9.54 -0.83
CA ASN A 51 -0.04 -10.02 0.41
C ASN A 51 -0.29 -9.10 1.61
N ALA A 52 -1.11 -8.07 1.41
CA ALA A 52 -1.45 -7.08 2.43
C ALA A 52 -2.76 -7.46 3.13
N TYR A 53 -2.70 -7.68 4.43
CA TYR A 53 -3.88 -7.94 5.26
C TYR A 53 -4.41 -6.62 5.81
N GLU A 54 -5.52 -6.12 5.25
CA GLU A 54 -6.19 -4.91 5.74
C GLU A 54 -6.69 -5.12 7.17
N VAL A 55 -6.42 -4.14 8.03
CA VAL A 55 -6.87 -4.12 9.42
C VAL A 55 -7.52 -2.79 9.74
N ASP A 56 -8.60 -2.85 10.51
CA ASP A 56 -9.31 -1.66 10.99
C ASP A 56 -8.86 -1.37 12.42
N LEU A 57 -8.26 -0.20 12.62
CA LEU A 57 -7.80 0.29 13.93
C LEU A 57 -8.78 1.31 14.54
N GLY A 58 -9.97 1.49 13.95
CA GLY A 58 -10.94 2.51 14.37
C GLY A 58 -10.57 3.93 13.92
N THR A 59 -9.61 4.05 13.00
CA THR A 59 -9.17 5.31 12.37
C THR A 59 -9.78 5.45 10.98
N GLU A 60 -9.89 6.67 10.45
CA GLU A 60 -10.32 6.88 9.05
C GLU A 60 -9.28 6.37 8.02
N GLU A 61 -8.04 6.15 8.45
CA GLU A 61 -6.95 5.68 7.61
C GLU A 61 -6.96 4.15 7.43
N LYS A 62 -6.57 3.71 6.23
CA LYS A 62 -6.43 2.29 5.89
C LYS A 62 -5.09 1.77 6.36
N HIS A 63 -5.13 0.75 7.21
CA HIS A 63 -3.95 0.07 7.72
C HIS A 63 -3.88 -1.33 7.16
N CYS A 64 -2.66 -1.84 6.98
CA CYS A 64 -2.47 -3.24 6.61
C CYS A 64 -1.21 -3.80 7.24
N PHE A 65 -1.23 -5.10 7.52
CA PHE A 65 -0.04 -5.86 7.86
C PHE A 65 0.52 -6.54 6.61
N CYS A 66 1.83 -6.43 6.42
CA CYS A 66 2.60 -7.13 5.41
C CYS A 66 3.82 -7.78 6.08
N ARG A 67 4.27 -8.92 5.57
CA ARG A 67 5.55 -9.50 6.00
C ARG A 67 6.70 -8.78 5.30
N GLU A 68 7.88 -8.78 5.91
CA GLU A 68 9.08 -8.19 5.33
C GLU A 68 9.40 -8.77 3.94
N SER A 69 9.21 -10.08 3.75
CA SER A 69 9.45 -10.79 2.49
C SER A 69 8.50 -10.39 1.36
N ASP A 70 7.38 -9.74 1.70
CA ASP A 70 6.36 -9.31 0.75
C ASP A 70 6.57 -7.84 0.33
N LEU A 71 7.59 -7.15 0.88
CA LEU A 71 8.01 -5.82 0.46
C LEU A 71 8.87 -5.92 -0.81
N LEU A 72 8.54 -5.12 -1.81
CA LEU A 72 9.21 -5.15 -3.11
C LEU A 72 10.37 -4.15 -3.20
N ALA A 73 10.22 -2.98 -2.58
CA ALA A 73 11.24 -1.95 -2.56
C ALA A 73 11.00 -0.93 -1.45
N VAL A 74 12.08 -0.28 -1.00
CA VAL A 74 12.03 0.96 -0.21
C VAL A 74 12.14 2.13 -1.18
N VAL A 75 11.27 3.13 -1.01
CA VAL A 75 11.27 4.36 -1.81
C VAL A 75 12.08 5.42 -1.08
N ALA A 76 13.17 5.88 -1.71
CA ALA A 76 14.08 6.91 -1.20
C ALA A 76 13.54 8.33 -1.41
#